data_AF-A0A3D5JZF1-F1
#
_entry.id   AF-A0A3D5JZF1-F1
#
_cell.length_a   1.000
_cell.length_b   1.000
_cell.length_c   1.000
_cell.angle_alpha   90.00
_cell.angle_beta   90.00
_cell.angle_gamma   90.00
#
_symmetry.space_group_name_H-M   'P 1'
#
loop_
_entity.id
_entity.type
_entity.pdbx_description
1 polymer ?
#
loop_
_entity_poly.entity_id
_entity_poly.type
_entity_poly.pdbx_seq_one_letter_code
_entity_poly.pdbx_strand_id
1 'polypeptide(L)'
;MLKTNRPSALVLLAVLILFSLAKPLSKVPNILFVISDDQSYPHASAYGCRGIETPGFDRVAREGVLFHTAISGSPGCSPSRASLLTGRYHWMIEHAGTHASKFDNKFATFPDLLEKAGYWIGYTGKGWGP
;
A
#
# COMPACT_ATOMS: atom_id res chain seq x y z
N MET A 1 -29.87 -28.44 47.43
CA MET A 1 -30.94 -27.76 46.68
C MET A 1 -30.34 -26.51 46.02
N LEU A 2 -29.83 -26.64 44.79
CA LEU A 2 -29.14 -25.55 44.09
C LEU A 2 -30.18 -24.71 43.31
N LYS A 3 -30.39 -23.45 43.71
CA LYS A 3 -31.20 -22.50 42.94
C LYS A 3 -30.44 -22.13 41.67
N THR A 4 -30.90 -22.61 40.52
CA THR A 4 -30.40 -22.20 39.22
C THR A 4 -30.86 -20.78 38.92
N ASN A 5 -29.98 -19.79 39.03
CA ASN A 5 -30.24 -18.42 38.60
C ASN A 5 -30.35 -18.38 37.07
N ARG A 6 -31.58 -18.38 36.56
CA ARG A 6 -31.84 -18.14 35.13
C ARG A 6 -31.72 -16.64 34.87
N PRO A 7 -30.88 -16.20 33.92
CA PRO A 7 -30.75 -14.79 33.59
C PRO A 7 -32.10 -14.24 33.10
N SER A 8 -32.45 -13.03 33.53
CA SER A 8 -33.72 -12.40 33.16
C SER A 8 -33.76 -12.08 31.66
N ALA A 9 -34.95 -12.12 31.05
CA ALA A 9 -35.13 -11.89 29.62
C ALA A 9 -34.59 -10.51 29.16
N LEU A 10 -34.59 -9.51 30.04
CA LEU A 10 -33.99 -8.19 29.82
C LEU A 10 -32.47 -8.23 29.65
N VAL A 11 -31.77 -9.09 30.39
CA VAL A 11 -30.32 -9.26 30.25
C VAL A 11 -29.99 -9.92 28.91
N LEU A 12 -30.77 -10.93 28.51
CA LEU A 12 -30.63 -11.58 27.20
C LEU A 12 -30.88 -10.60 26.05
N LEU A 13 -31.91 -9.74 26.16
CA LEU A 13 -32.22 -8.74 25.15
C LEU A 13 -31.13 -7.66 25.06
N ALA A 14 -30.60 -7.20 26.19
CA ALA A 14 -29.49 -6.24 26.22
C ALA A 14 -28.20 -6.81 25.59
N VAL A 15 -27.88 -8.08 25.84
CA VAL A 15 -26.73 -8.76 25.22
C VAL A 15 -26.90 -8.91 23.71
N LEU A 16 -28.10 -9.23 23.23
CA LEU A 16 -28.39 -9.32 21.79
C LEU A 16 -28.27 -7.96 21.08
N ILE A 17 -28.73 -6.89 21.73
CA ILE A 17 -28.58 -5.52 21.22
C ILE A 17 -27.09 -5.15 21.16
N LEU A 18 -26.31 -5.43 22.20
CA LEU A 18 -24.87 -5.19 22.24
C LEU A 18 -24.10 -5.96 21.16
N PHE A 19 -24.47 -7.21 20.89
CA PHE A 19 -23.90 -8.01 19.81
C PHE A 19 -24.27 -7.47 18.42
N SER A 20 -25.49 -6.97 18.24
CA SER A 20 -25.93 -6.36 16.98
C SER A 20 -25.29 -5.00 16.69
N LEU A 21 -24.87 -4.27 17.73
CA LEU A 21 -24.15 -3.00 17.63
C LEU A 21 -22.64 -3.17 17.45
N ALA A 22 -22.11 -4.39 17.62
CA ALA A 22 -20.72 -4.69 17.33
C ALA A 22 -20.48 -4.68 15.81
N LYS A 23 -20.20 -3.48 15.28
CA LYS A 23 -19.75 -3.31 13.90
C LYS A 23 -18.51 -4.19 13.70
N PRO A 24 -18.47 -5.10 12.70
CA PRO A 24 -17.25 -5.83 12.42
C PRO A 24 -16.16 -4.77 12.20
N LEU A 25 -15.09 -4.86 12.99
CA LEU A 25 -13.95 -3.99 12.81
C LEU A 25 -13.41 -4.33 11.41
N SER A 26 -13.82 -3.55 10.40
CA SER A 26 -13.20 -3.58 9.10
C SER A 26 -11.75 -3.21 9.37
N LYS A 27 -10.90 -4.23 9.46
CA LYS A 27 -9.49 -4.04 9.75
C LYS A 27 -8.92 -3.36 8.52
N VAL A 28 -8.74 -2.05 8.63
CA VAL A 28 -8.00 -1.25 7.66
C VAL A 28 -6.64 -1.94 7.48
N PRO A 29 -6.29 -2.38 6.26
CA PRO A 29 -5.08 -3.17 6.05
C PRO A 29 -3.85 -2.28 6.19
N ASN A 30 -2.75 -2.84 6.70
CA ASN A 30 -1.44 -2.19 6.59
C ASN A 30 -0.96 -2.25 5.14
N ILE A 31 -0.34 -1.17 4.67
CA ILE A 31 0.18 -1.06 3.31
C ILE A 31 1.70 -1.01 3.39
N LEU A 32 2.38 -1.96 2.75
CA LEU A 32 3.82 -1.95 2.54
C LEU A 32 4.10 -1.74 1.06
N PHE A 33 4.64 -0.58 0.70
CA PHE A 33 5.07 -0.28 -0.66
C PHE A 33 6.59 -0.48 -0.78
N VAL A 34 7.02 -1.37 -1.68
CA VAL A 34 8.43 -1.70 -1.93
C VAL A 34 8.75 -1.45 -3.39
N ILE A 35 9.84 -0.71 -3.65
CA ILE A 35 10.34 -0.44 -4.99
C ILE A 35 11.85 -0.69 -5.03
N SER A 36 12.32 -1.25 -6.15
CA SER A 36 13.72 -1.48 -6.45
C SER A 36 14.16 -0.50 -7.54
N ASP A 37 15.27 0.22 -7.32
CA ASP A 37 15.78 1.17 -8.32
C ASP A 37 16.49 0.40 -9.45
N ASP A 38 16.30 0.85 -10.69
CA ASP A 38 16.89 0.27 -11.92
C ASP A 38 16.67 -1.24 -12.16
N GLN A 39 15.75 -1.88 -11.44
CA GLN A 39 15.40 -3.28 -11.71
C GLN A 39 14.58 -3.40 -12.99
N SER A 40 15.15 -4.04 -14.01
CA SER A 40 14.45 -4.35 -15.25
C SER A 40 13.46 -5.51 -15.05
N TYR A 41 12.34 -5.47 -15.79
CA TYR A 41 11.29 -6.50 -15.79
C TYR A 41 11.80 -7.96 -15.79
N PRO A 42 12.72 -8.38 -16.69
CA PRO A 42 13.11 -9.79 -16.75
C PRO A 42 14.01 -10.23 -15.59
N HIS A 43 14.48 -9.31 -14.73
CA HIS A 43 15.46 -9.61 -13.68
C HIS A 43 14.79 -9.95 -12.33
N ALA A 44 13.84 -10.88 -12.35
CA ALA A 44 13.34 -11.58 -11.15
C ALA A 44 13.03 -13.04 -11.50
N SER A 45 13.26 -13.98 -10.57
CA SER A 45 13.04 -15.41 -10.84
C SER A 45 11.56 -15.74 -11.09
N ALA A 46 10.62 -15.02 -10.47
CA ALA A 46 9.20 -15.12 -10.80
C ALA A 46 8.85 -14.76 -12.26
N TYR A 47 9.69 -13.99 -12.97
CA TYR A 47 9.54 -13.72 -14.41
C TYR A 47 10.36 -14.68 -15.29
N GLY A 48 10.99 -15.70 -14.71
CA GLY A 48 11.78 -16.70 -15.43
C GLY A 48 13.25 -16.36 -15.64
N CYS A 49 13.79 -15.35 -14.93
CA CYS A 49 15.23 -15.04 -14.96
C CYS A 49 16.06 -16.26 -14.54
N ARG A 50 17.00 -16.69 -15.37
CA ARG A 50 17.97 -17.72 -15.00
C ARG A 50 19.17 -17.07 -14.29
N GLY A 51 19.70 -17.73 -13.26
CA GLY A 51 20.91 -17.29 -12.55
C GLY A 51 20.71 -16.20 -11.48
N ILE A 52 19.47 -15.79 -11.22
CA ILE A 52 19.10 -14.87 -10.13
C ILE A 52 18.00 -15.55 -9.32
N GLU A 53 18.11 -15.48 -7.99
CA GLU A 53 17.08 -15.95 -7.07
C GLU A 53 16.49 -14.76 -6.30
N THR A 54 15.17 -14.56 -6.40
CA THR A 54 14.44 -13.51 -5.69
C THR A 54 13.38 -14.09 -4.73
N PRO A 55 13.77 -14.91 -3.73
CA PRO A 55 12.81 -15.70 -2.94
C PRO A 55 11.74 -14.86 -2.22
N GLY A 56 12.08 -13.63 -1.80
CA GLY A 56 11.13 -12.69 -1.21
C GLY A 56 10.08 -12.17 -2.21
N PHE A 57 10.51 -11.78 -3.41
CA PHE A 57 9.63 -11.35 -4.49
C PHE A 57 8.76 -12.51 -4.99
N ASP A 58 9.36 -13.68 -5.19
CA ASP A 58 8.69 -14.88 -5.68
C ASP A 58 7.59 -15.37 -4.74
N ARG A 59 7.82 -15.25 -3.41
CA ARG A 59 6.79 -15.55 -2.42
C ARG A 59 5.58 -14.62 -2.58
N VAL A 60 5.81 -13.31 -2.69
CA VAL A 60 4.73 -12.31 -2.88
C VAL A 60 4.00 -12.53 -4.20
N ALA A 61 4.73 -12.83 -5.28
CA ALA A 61 4.15 -13.13 -6.59
C ALA A 61 3.25 -14.38 -6.55
N ARG A 62 3.67 -15.44 -5.85
CA ARG A 62 2.90 -16.69 -5.71
C ARG A 62 1.68 -16.55 -4.81
N GLU A 63 1.76 -15.75 -3.76
CA GLU A 63 0.69 -15.53 -2.78
C GLU A 63 -0.29 -14.42 -3.21
N GLY A 64 0.01 -13.70 -4.29
CA GLY A 64 -0.73 -12.54 -4.74
C GLY A 64 -0.94 -12.52 -6.25
N VAL A 65 -0.71 -11.35 -6.85
CA VAL A 65 -0.87 -11.12 -8.29
C VAL A 65 0.45 -10.67 -8.89
N LEU A 66 0.87 -11.35 -9.96
CA LEU A 66 2.04 -11.00 -10.76
C LEU A 66 1.60 -10.28 -12.04
N PHE A 67 2.03 -9.05 -12.23
CA PHE A 67 1.71 -8.27 -13.43
C PHE A 67 2.78 -8.45 -14.51
N HIS A 68 2.40 -9.04 -15.64
CA HIS A 68 3.30 -9.13 -16.82
C HIS A 68 3.38 -7.83 -17.63
N THR A 69 2.51 -6.86 -17.33
CA THR A 69 2.47 -5.57 -18.02
C THR A 69 2.22 -4.46 -17.00
N ALA A 70 3.31 -3.98 -16.39
CA ALA A 70 3.33 -2.82 -15.51
C ALA A 70 4.41 -1.86 -16.03
N ILE A 71 4.01 -0.68 -16.49
CA ILE A 71 4.90 0.27 -17.18
C ILE A 71 5.13 1.49 -16.28
N SER A 72 6.40 1.86 -16.11
CA SER A 72 6.78 3.06 -15.36
C SER A 72 6.26 4.32 -16.06
N GLY A 73 5.82 5.31 -15.27
CA GLY A 73 5.35 6.59 -15.80
C GLY A 73 6.43 7.40 -16.53
N SER A 74 7.71 7.12 -16.30
CA SER A 74 8.86 7.72 -16.98
C SER A 74 10.08 6.79 -16.87
N PRO A 75 11.03 6.80 -17.82
CA PRO A 75 12.29 6.05 -17.69
C PRO A 75 13.30 6.69 -16.71
N GLY A 76 13.06 7.91 -16.21
CA GLY A 76 13.95 8.57 -15.24
C GLY A 76 13.52 8.34 -13.78
N CYS A 77 14.47 8.26 -12.85
CA CYS A 77 14.19 7.94 -11.45
C CYS A 77 13.27 8.97 -10.75
N SER A 78 13.62 10.26 -10.76
CA SER A 78 12.79 11.34 -10.19
C SER A 78 11.40 11.44 -10.84
N PRO A 79 11.26 11.51 -12.18
CA PRO A 79 9.93 11.61 -12.80
C PRO A 79 9.08 10.34 -12.67
N SER A 80 9.69 9.15 -12.65
CA SER A 80 8.99 7.89 -12.36
C SER A 80 8.39 7.92 -10.96
N ARG A 81 9.21 8.24 -9.95
CA ARG A 81 8.81 8.32 -8.54
C ARG A 81 7.78 9.43 -8.31
N ALA A 82 7.90 10.57 -8.98
CA ALA A 82 6.91 11.65 -8.88
C ALA A 82 5.55 11.22 -9.46
N SER A 83 5.56 10.51 -10.59
CA SER A 83 4.34 9.98 -11.20
C SER A 83 3.66 8.95 -10.28
N LEU A 84 4.46 8.07 -9.68
CA LEU A 84 4.01 7.08 -8.69
C LEU A 84 3.41 7.74 -7.45
N LEU A 85 4.10 8.73 -6.86
CA LEU A 85 3.65 9.39 -5.63
C LEU A 85 2.35 10.17 -5.84
N THR A 86 2.21 10.85 -6.97
CA THR A 86 1.07 11.73 -7.26
C THR A 86 -0.10 11.02 -7.96
N GLY A 87 0.12 9.83 -8.51
CA GLY A 87 -0.84 9.14 -9.39
C GLY A 87 -1.09 9.87 -10.71
N ARG A 88 -0.15 10.71 -11.15
CA ARG A 88 -0.26 11.54 -12.37
C ARG A 88 0.84 11.18 -13.36
N TYR A 89 0.56 11.37 -14.64
CA TYR A 89 1.61 11.36 -15.67
C TYR A 89 2.65 12.46 -15.43
N HIS A 90 3.91 12.17 -15.76
CA HIS A 90 5.04 13.07 -15.54
C HIS A 90 4.86 14.46 -16.20
N TRP A 91 4.18 14.55 -17.34
CA TRP A 91 3.90 15.85 -17.99
C TRP A 91 2.83 16.69 -17.30
N MET A 92 2.10 16.16 -16.32
CA MET A 92 1.06 16.88 -15.56
C MET A 92 1.55 17.44 -14.22
N ILE A 93 2.83 17.23 -13.90
CA ILE A 93 3.42 17.57 -12.59
C ILE A 93 4.63 18.51 -12.72
N GLU A 94 4.68 19.27 -13.82
CA GLU A 94 5.61 20.38 -14.04
C GLU A 94 7.08 19.97 -13.79
N HIS A 95 7.82 20.74 -12.98
CA HIS A 95 9.20 20.46 -12.62
C HIS A 95 9.40 19.09 -11.97
N ALA A 96 8.42 18.57 -11.21
CA ALA A 96 8.52 17.25 -10.58
C ALA A 96 8.58 16.11 -11.61
N GLY A 97 8.09 16.38 -12.83
CA GLY A 97 8.16 15.48 -13.99
C GLY A 97 9.51 15.48 -14.70
N THR A 98 10.52 16.15 -14.16
CA THR A 98 11.88 16.22 -14.73
C THR A 98 12.92 15.71 -13.73
N HIS A 99 14.09 15.32 -14.22
CA HIS A 99 15.14 14.75 -13.40
C HIS A 99 15.86 15.82 -12.56
N ALA A 100 16.16 15.51 -11.29
CA ALA A 100 16.90 16.40 -10.38
C ALA A 100 16.34 17.83 -10.30
N SER A 101 15.00 17.94 -10.31
CA SER A 101 14.32 19.23 -10.32
C SER A 101 13.60 19.49 -9.00
N LYS A 102 12.55 20.33 -9.00
CA LYS A 102 11.76 20.72 -7.83
C LYS A 102 10.46 19.92 -7.75
N PHE A 103 10.09 19.45 -6.55
CA PHE A 103 8.78 18.87 -6.27
C PHE A 103 7.98 19.81 -5.37
N ASP A 104 7.02 20.52 -5.96
CA ASP A 104 6.15 21.41 -5.20
C ASP A 104 5.11 20.63 -4.38
N ASN A 105 4.92 21.06 -3.13
CA ASN A 105 3.95 20.51 -2.18
C ASN A 105 2.47 20.76 -2.55
N LYS A 106 2.20 21.37 -3.71
CA LYS A 106 0.84 21.53 -4.25
C LYS A 106 0.24 20.22 -4.77
N PHE A 107 1.09 19.24 -5.09
CA PHE A 107 0.65 17.94 -5.56
C PHE A 107 0.47 17.01 -4.36
N ALA A 108 -0.78 16.63 -4.07
CA ALA A 108 -1.05 15.60 -3.08
C ALA A 108 -0.44 14.26 -3.52
N THR A 109 0.21 13.59 -2.58
CA THR A 109 0.81 12.27 -2.78
C THR A 109 0.01 11.18 -2.09
N PHE A 110 0.15 9.92 -2.50
CA PHE A 110 -0.57 8.82 -1.84
C PHE A 110 -0.24 8.71 -0.34
N PRO A 111 1.00 8.97 0.17
CA PRO A 111 1.25 9.04 1.61
C PRO A 111 0.44 10.14 2.30
N ASP A 112 0.32 11.34 1.70
CA ASP A 112 -0.51 12.42 2.27
C ASP A 112 -2.00 12.00 2.35
N LEU A 113 -2.48 11.28 1.34
CA LEU A 113 -3.85 10.77 1.31
C LEU A 113 -4.08 9.67 2.35
N LEU A 114 -3.10 8.78 2.54
CA LEU A 114 -3.16 7.74 3.57
C LEU A 114 -3.10 8.35 4.99
N GLU A 115 -2.24 9.34 5.23
CA GLU A 115 -2.17 10.05 6.51
C GLU A 115 -3.52 10.71 6.84
N LYS A 116 -4.12 11.41 5.87
CA LYS A 116 -5.47 12.00 6.02
C LYS A 116 -6.56 10.96 6.29
N ALA A 117 -6.37 9.72 5.82
CA ALA A 117 -7.26 8.60 6.09
C ALA A 117 -7.01 7.91 7.44
N GLY A 118 -6.06 8.41 8.25
CA GLY A 118 -5.75 7.90 9.59
C GLY A 118 -4.67 6.82 9.63
N TYR A 119 -3.92 6.63 8.54
CA TYR A 119 -2.76 5.74 8.53
C TYR A 119 -1.56 6.40 9.21
N TRP A 120 -0.78 5.59 9.92
CA TRP A 120 0.55 5.99 10.33
C TRP A 120 1.54 5.79 9.18
N ILE A 121 2.29 6.83 8.84
CA ILE A 121 3.22 6.84 7.71
C ILE A 121 4.66 6.69 8.21
N GLY A 122 5.41 5.83 7.53
CA GLY A 122 6.86 5.70 7.70
C GLY A 122 7.49 5.31 6.36
N TYR A 123 8.77 5.68 6.17
CA TYR A 123 9.54 5.27 5.00
C TYR A 123 11.01 5.07 5.37
N THR A 124 11.71 4.31 4.54
CA THR A 124 13.16 4.12 4.60
C THR A 124 13.71 3.98 3.18
N GLY A 125 15.00 4.26 3.00
CA GLY A 125 15.64 4.27 1.69
C GLY A 125 15.35 5.54 0.88
N LYS A 126 15.39 5.41 -0.45
CA LYS A 126 15.28 6.54 -1.38
C LYS A 126 13.82 6.93 -1.63
N GLY A 127 13.49 8.19 -1.33
CA GLY A 127 12.20 8.83 -1.61
C GLY A 127 12.03 9.21 -3.09
N TRP A 128 11.68 10.47 -3.37
CA TRP A 128 11.55 10.99 -4.74
C TRP A 128 12.86 11.52 -5.34
N GLY A 129 13.64 12.27 -4.55
CA GLY A 129 14.84 12.97 -5.03
C GLY A 129 15.94 12.04 -5.53
N PRO A 130 16.93 12.58 -6.29
CA PRO A 130 18.14 11.83 -6.63
C PRO A 130 18.85 11.29 -5.39
#